data_AF-A0A0J6WRF3-F1
#
_entry.id   AF-A0A0J6WRF3-F1
#
_cell.length_a   1.000
_cell.length_b   1.000
_cell.length_c   1.000
_cell.angle_alpha   90.00
_cell.angle_beta   90.00
_cell.angle_gamma   90.00
#
_symmetry.space_group_name_H-M   'P 1'
#
loop_
_entity.id
_entity.type
_entity.pdbx_description
1 polymer ?
#
loop_
_entity_poly.entity_id
_entity_poly.type
_entity_poly.pdbx_seq_one_letter_code
_entity_poly.pdbx_strand_id
1 'polypeptide(L)' 'MGDDHYRRYVEHRARAHPGAPVMSEREYWRHRHAAADANPGARCC' A
#
# COMPACT_ATOMS: atom_id res chain seq x y z
N MET A 1 14.28 9.03 7.73
CA MET A 1 12.92 9.04 8.33
C MET A 1 11.93 8.94 7.18
N GLY A 2 11.73 7.70 6.72
CA GLY A 2 11.11 7.41 5.43
C GLY A 2 9.65 7.03 5.58
N ASP A 3 8.76 8.01 5.40
CA ASP A 3 7.31 7.82 5.31
C ASP A 3 6.77 8.23 3.93
N ASP A 4 7.63 8.30 2.91
CA ASP A 4 7.21 8.57 1.52
C ASP A 4 6.47 7.38 0.86
N HIS A 5 6.20 6.31 1.62
CA HIS A 5 5.47 5.15 1.12
C HIS A 5 4.07 5.52 0.63
N TYR A 6 3.37 6.37 1.38
CA TYR A 6 2.05 6.84 0.97
C TYR A 6 2.12 7.74 -0.26
N ARG A 7 3.07 8.68 -0.31
CA ARG A 7 3.29 9.54 -1.48
C ARG A 7 3.58 8.73 -2.75
N ARG A 8 4.51 7.77 -2.65
CA ARG A 8 4.87 6.89 -3.77
C ARG A 8 3.69 6.01 -4.20
N TYR A 9 2.85 5.57 -3.26
CA TYR A 9 1.59 4.89 -3.58
C TYR A 9 0.63 5.79 -4.36
N VAL A 10 0.42 7.03 -3.92
CA VAL A 10 -0.45 7.99 -4.60
C VAL A 10 0.07 8.31 -6.01
N GLU A 11 1.36 8.57 -6.18
CA GLU A 11 1.97 8.81 -7.49
C GLU A 11 1.85 7.60 -8.41
N HIS A 12 2.11 6.39 -7.90
CA HIS A 12 1.94 5.17 -8.65
C HIS A 12 0.48 4.94 -9.04
N ARG A 13 -0.46 5.14 -8.11
CA ARG A 13 -1.89 4.99 -8.34
C ARG A 13 -2.42 6.00 -9.34
N ALA A 14 -1.96 7.25 -9.28
CA ALA A 14 -2.31 8.29 -10.25
C ALA A 14 -1.80 7.95 -11.66
N ARG A 15 -0.62 7.34 -11.78
CA ARG A 15 -0.08 6.88 -13.06
C ARG A 15 -0.78 5.62 -13.59
N ALA A 16 -1.07 4.66 -12.72
CA ALA A 16 -1.66 3.37 -13.10
C ALA A 16 -3.18 3.47 -13.34
N HIS A 17 -3.87 4.32 -12.58
CA HIS A 17 -5.33 4.48 -12.60
C HIS A 17 -5.71 5.96 -12.51
N PRO A 18 -5.54 6.73 -13.59
CA PRO A 18 -5.97 8.12 -13.62
C PRO A 18 -7.49 8.20 -13.40
N GLY A 19 -7.91 8.93 -12.36
CA GLY A 19 -9.33 9.14 -12.04
C GLY A 19 -9.95 8.17 -11.04
N ALA A 20 -9.23 7.13 -10.60
CA ALA A 20 -9.70 6.29 -9.51
C ALA A 20 -9.40 6.95 -8.15
N PRO A 21 -10.31 6.84 -7.15
CA PRO A 21 -10.05 7.35 -5.81
C PRO A 21 -8.83 6.64 -5.21
N VAL A 22 -7.89 7.44 -4.69
CA VAL A 22 -6.77 6.97 -3.88
C VAL A 22 -7.29 6.62 -2.49
N MET A 23 -6.83 5.49 -1.95
CA MET A 23 -7.08 5.12 -0.56
C MET A 23 -6.47 6.17 0.37
N SER A 24 -7.13 6.47 1.49
CA SER A 24 -6.56 7.33 2.51
C SER A 24 -5.32 6.69 3.14
N GLU A 25 -4.44 7.48 3.75
CA GLU A 25 -3.22 6.97 4.40
C GLU A 25 -3.50 5.85 5.41
N ARG A 26 -4.56 6.01 6.22
CA ARG A 26 -4.98 4.98 7.20
C ARG A 26 -5.44 3.68 6.53
N GLU A 27 -6.11 3.77 5.38
CA GLU A 27 -6.54 2.61 4.60
C GLU A 27 -5.36 1.93 3.91
N TYR A 28 -4.41 2.71 3.40
CA TYR A 28 -3.16 2.22 2.83
C TYR A 28 -2.37 1.40 3.87
N TRP A 29 -2.18 1.95 5.07
CA TRP A 29 -1.50 1.22 6.15
C TRP A 29 -2.28 -0.02 6.57
N ARG A 30 -3.61 0.07 6.71
CA ARG A 30 -4.44 -1.10 7.02
C ARG A 30 -4.27 -2.20 5.97
N HIS A 31 -4.34 -1.87 4.68
CA HIS A 31 -4.13 -2.85 3.61
C HIS A 31 -2.72 -3.41 3.60
N ARG A 32 -1.70 -2.58 3.87
CA ARG A 32 -0.30 -3.00 3.92
C ARG A 32 -0.05 -3.94 5.11
N HIS A 33 -0.58 -3.64 6.28
CA HIS A 33 -0.51 -4.50 7.45
C HIS A 33 -1.31 -5.78 7.24
N ALA A 34 -2.51 -5.69 6.67
CA ALA A 34 -3.31 -6.87 6.32
C ALA A 34 -2.62 -7.74 5.25
N ALA A 35 -1.93 -7.15 4.28
CA ALA A 35 -1.14 -7.89 3.29
C ALA A 35 0.14 -8.49 3.89
N ALA A 36 0.74 -7.84 4.88
CA ALA A 36 1.88 -8.38 5.65
C ALA A 36 1.44 -9.52 6.58
N ASP A 37 0.26 -9.40 7.19
CA ASP A 37 -0.35 -10.40 8.06
C ASP A 37 -0.90 -11.61 7.27
N ALA A 38 -1.54 -11.35 6.10
CA ALA A 38 -2.08 -12.37 5.20
C ALA A 38 -1.00 -13.06 4.35
N ASN A 39 0.22 -12.53 4.28
CA ASN A 39 1.39 -13.22 3.73
C ASN A 39 2.39 -13.59 4.84
N PRO A 40 2.05 -14.49 5.79
CA PRO A 40 3.07 -15.13 6.62
C PRO A 40 3.89 -16.14 5.80
N GLY A 41 3.54 -16.36 4.52
CA GLY A 41 4.09 -17.35 3.59
C GLY A 41 5.53 -17.16 3.12
N ALA A 42 6.29 -16.20 3.66
CA ALA A 42 7.76 -16.31 3.66
C ALA A 42 8.27 -17.32 4.72
N ARG A 43 7.37 -18.03 5.41
CA ARG A 43 7.67 -19.11 6.35
C ARG A 43 7.08 -20.46 5.93
N CYS A 44 7.05 -20.74 4.63
CA CYS A 44 6.98 -22.12 4.18
C CYS A 44 8.20 -22.40 3.32
N CYS A 45 9.02 -23.34 3.81
CA CYS A 45 10.31 -23.84 3.30
C CYS A 45 11.53 -23.10 3.86
#